data_AF-A0A521R254-F1
#
_entry.id   AF-A0A521R254-F1
#
_cell.length_a   1.000
_cell.length_b   1.000
_cell.length_c   1.000
_cell.angle_alpha   90.00
_cell.angle_beta   90.00
_cell.angle_gamma   90.00
#
_symmetry.space_group_name_H-M   'P 1'
#
loop_
_entity.id
_entity.type
_entity.pdbx_description
1 polymer ?
#
loop_
_entity_poly.entity_id
_entity_poly.type
_entity_poly.pdbx_seq_one_letter_code
_entity_poly.pdbx_strand_id
1 'polypeptide(L)'
;MNWQDTALVLAGIIGSTVAVIHGVLVQRYMVRPVGAFLQAEKRAAASTRRLVPLLLHFSTVSWFVGGLALIAAAGWFGAEARLATSLIVGGLYLYGALGNLWGTRGRHPGWMLYSVALILIAFGAIR
;
A
#
# COMPACT_ATOMS: atom_id res chain seq x y z
N MET A 1 19.64 -15.02 8.40
CA MET A 1 18.33 -14.35 8.41
C MET A 1 17.64 -14.72 9.71
N ASN A 2 17.36 -13.76 10.59
CA ASN A 2 16.73 -14.01 11.89
C ASN A 2 15.19 -13.84 11.81
N TRP A 3 14.49 -14.02 12.93
CA TRP A 3 13.03 -13.89 12.97
C TRP A 3 12.55 -12.48 12.58
N GLN A 4 13.31 -11.44 12.94
CA GLN A 4 13.00 -10.05 12.60
C GLN A 4 13.09 -9.80 11.09
N ASP A 5 14.10 -10.35 10.43
CA ASP A 5 14.25 -10.29 8.97
C ASP A 5 13.11 -11.03 8.27
N THR A 6 12.80 -12.24 8.73
CA THR A 6 11.67 -13.03 8.21
C THR A 6 10.35 -12.25 8.35
N ALA A 7 10.14 -11.57 9.48
CA ALA A 7 8.95 -10.76 9.69
C ALA A 7 8.84 -9.59 8.70
N LEU A 8 9.92 -8.87 8.42
CA LEU A 8 9.92 -7.81 7.41
C LEU A 8 9.67 -8.34 5.99
N VAL A 9 10.27 -9.49 5.64
CA VAL A 9 10.02 -10.13 4.34
C VAL A 9 8.55 -10.52 4.21
N LEU A 10 7.96 -11.17 5.23
CA LEU A 10 6.55 -11.55 5.21
C LEU A 10 5.63 -10.32 5.14
N ALA A 11 5.93 -9.27 5.90
CA ALA A 11 5.19 -8.01 5.82
C ALA A 11 5.24 -7.40 4.41
N GLY A 12 6.41 -7.42 3.78
CA GLY A 12 6.59 -6.93 2.41
C GLY A 12 5.84 -7.76 1.36
N ILE A 13 5.81 -9.09 1.51
CA ILE A 13 5.04 -9.99 0.63
C ILE A 13 3.55 -9.73 0.78
N ILE A 14 3.04 -9.66 2.01
CA ILE A 14 1.63 -9.36 2.29
C ILE A 14 1.25 -8.04 1.64
N GLY A 15 2.01 -6.97 1.94
CA GLY A 15 1.67 -5.64 1.46
C GLY A 15 1.78 -5.49 -0.05
N SER A 16 2.77 -6.12 -0.70
CA SER A 16 2.90 -6.14 -2.17
C SER A 16 1.74 -6.89 -2.82
N THR A 17 1.35 -8.04 -2.27
CA THR A 17 0.23 -8.84 -2.78
C THR A 17 -1.09 -8.08 -2.65
N VAL A 18 -1.35 -7.49 -1.48
CA VAL A 18 -2.54 -6.66 -1.25
C VAL A 18 -2.53 -5.45 -2.18
N ALA A 19 -1.38 -4.82 -2.43
CA ALA A 19 -1.27 -3.71 -3.36
C ALA A 19 -1.66 -4.09 -4.79
N VAL A 20 -1.20 -5.25 -5.30
CA VAL A 20 -1.57 -5.72 -6.63
C VAL A 20 -3.08 -5.97 -6.74
N ILE A 21 -3.66 -6.67 -5.75
CA ILE A 21 -5.11 -6.93 -5.71
C ILE A 21 -5.88 -5.61 -5.64
N HIS A 22 -5.48 -4.70 -4.75
CA HIS A 22 -6.06 -3.37 -4.62
C HIS A 22 -5.98 -2.59 -5.93
N GLY A 23 -4.84 -2.61 -6.61
CA GLY A 23 -4.66 -1.97 -7.91
C GLY A 23 -5.61 -2.49 -8.99
N VAL A 24 -5.83 -3.80 -9.06
CA VAL A 24 -6.82 -4.40 -9.97
C VAL A 24 -8.24 -3.92 -9.63
N LEU A 25 -8.59 -3.89 -8.34
CA LEU A 25 -9.90 -3.41 -7.87
C LEU A 25 -10.09 -1.92 -8.16
N VAL A 26 -9.10 -1.08 -7.85
CA VAL A 26 -9.08 0.36 -8.14
C VAL A 26 -9.22 0.59 -9.64
N GLN A 27 -8.48 -0.15 -10.47
CA GLN A 27 -8.57 -0.03 -11.92
C GLN A 27 -9.98 -0.33 -12.41
N ARG A 28 -10.59 -1.41 -11.91
CA ARG A 28 -11.90 -1.89 -12.33
C ARG A 28 -13.05 -1.00 -11.83
N TYR A 29 -13.03 -0.63 -10.55
CA TYR A 29 -14.16 -0.03 -9.86
C TYR A 29 -14.02 1.48 -9.65
N MET A 30 -12.84 2.06 -9.87
CA MET A 30 -12.63 3.51 -9.71
C MET A 30 -12.09 4.14 -10.99
N VAL A 31 -10.91 3.75 -11.46
CA VAL A 31 -10.25 4.43 -12.58
C VAL A 31 -11.06 4.36 -13.87
N ARG A 32 -11.56 3.17 -14.24
CA ARG A 32 -12.39 3.03 -15.45
C ARG A 32 -13.70 3.82 -15.35
N PRO A 33 -14.53 3.68 -14.30
CA PRO A 33 -15.76 4.48 -14.16
C PRO A 33 -15.52 6.00 -14.07
N VAL A 34 -14.59 6.44 -13.22
CA VAL A 34 -14.26 7.86 -13.05
C VAL A 34 -13.66 8.44 -14.33
N GLY A 35 -12.80 7.68 -15.02
CA GLY A 35 -12.26 8.08 -16.31
C GLY A 35 -13.36 8.28 -17.35
N ALA A 36 -14.31 7.34 -17.47
CA ALA A 36 -15.44 7.47 -18.38
C ALA A 36 -16.29 8.71 -18.05
N PHE A 37 -16.57 8.94 -16.77
CA PHE A 37 -17.27 10.13 -16.30
C PHE A 37 -16.54 11.44 -16.67
N LEU A 38 -15.23 11.53 -16.39
CA LEU A 38 -14.43 12.72 -16.67
C LEU A 38 -14.27 13.02 -18.16
N GLN A 39 -14.35 12.00 -19.04
CA GLN A 39 -14.35 12.19 -20.49
C GLN A 39 -15.68 12.74 -21.00
N ALA A 40 -16.80 12.34 -20.39
CA ALA A 40 -18.11 12.87 -20.72
C ALA A 40 -18.31 14.31 -20.20
N GLU A 41 -17.62 14.69 -19.13
CA GLU A 41 -17.72 16.01 -18.51
C GLU A 41 -17.00 17.09 -19.33
N LYS A 42 -17.79 18.02 -19.89
CA LYS A 42 -17.29 19.11 -20.74
C LYS A 42 -16.44 20.13 -19.97
N ARG A 43 -16.66 20.26 -18.66
CA ARG A 43 -15.93 21.21 -17.80
C ARG A 43 -14.65 20.64 -17.21
N ALA A 44 -14.38 19.34 -17.38
CA ALA A 44 -13.19 18.71 -16.83
C ALA A 44 -11.93 19.16 -17.60
N ALA A 45 -11.01 19.81 -16.91
CA ALA A 45 -9.72 20.20 -17.47
C ALA A 45 -8.92 18.96 -17.93
N ALA A 46 -8.11 19.12 -18.98
CA ALA A 46 -7.25 18.05 -19.49
C ALA A 46 -6.25 17.54 -18.43
N SER A 47 -5.78 18.41 -17.54
CA SER A 47 -4.92 18.06 -16.41
C SER A 47 -5.65 17.12 -15.44
N THR A 48 -6.90 17.42 -15.07
CA THR A 48 -7.73 16.57 -14.20
C THR A 48 -7.92 15.18 -14.78
N ARG A 49 -8.18 15.07 -16.10
CA ARG A 49 -8.34 13.78 -16.79
C ARG A 49 -7.08 12.91 -16.75
N ARG A 50 -5.90 13.52 -16.64
CA ARG A 50 -4.61 12.82 -16.53
C ARG A 50 -4.22 12.50 -15.10
N LEU A 51 -4.42 13.44 -14.18
CA LEU A 51 -3.98 13.33 -12.78
C LEU A 51 -4.87 12.41 -11.95
N VAL A 52 -6.20 12.45 -12.14
CA VAL A 52 -7.12 11.66 -11.30
C VAL A 52 -6.83 10.16 -11.38
N PRO A 53 -6.65 9.54 -12.58
CA PRO A 53 -6.26 8.13 -12.66
C PRO A 53 -4.96 7.79 -11.91
N LEU A 54 -3.96 8.68 -11.96
CA LEU A 54 -2.68 8.50 -11.29
C LEU A 54 -2.83 8.59 -9.77
N LEU A 55 -3.60 9.57 -9.29
CA LEU A 55 -3.88 9.75 -7.86
C LEU A 55 -4.68 8.58 -7.29
N LEU A 56 -5.61 8.01 -8.05
CA LEU A 56 -6.35 6.82 -7.65
C LEU A 56 -5.43 5.59 -7.46
N HIS A 57 -4.35 5.48 -8.25
CA HIS A 57 -3.35 4.42 -8.11
C HIS A 57 -2.23 4.74 -7.14
N PHE A 58 -2.21 5.93 -6.53
CA PHE A 58 -1.10 6.35 -5.68
C PHE A 58 -0.88 5.37 -4.51
N SER A 59 -1.96 4.98 -3.83
CA SER A 59 -1.90 3.98 -2.75
C SER A 59 -1.33 2.64 -3.23
N THR A 60 -1.80 2.14 -4.39
CA THR A 60 -1.28 0.91 -5.01
C THR A 60 0.24 0.96 -5.18
N VAL A 61 0.74 2.04 -5.77
CA VAL A 61 2.18 2.20 -6.04
C VAL A 61 2.96 2.32 -4.73
N SER A 62 2.50 3.16 -3.81
CA SER A 62 3.15 3.37 -2.51
C SER A 62 3.21 2.08 -1.69
N TRP A 63 2.14 1.28 -1.67
CA TRP A 63 2.12 0.03 -0.92
C TRP A 63 2.98 -1.06 -1.54
N PHE A 64 3.00 -1.14 -2.87
CA PHE A 64 3.84 -2.10 -3.60
C PHE A 64 5.32 -1.77 -3.43
N VAL A 65 5.72 -0.52 -3.70
CA VAL A 65 7.11 -0.08 -3.52
C VAL A 65 7.53 -0.20 -2.05
N GLY A 66 6.65 0.16 -1.12
CA GLY A 66 6.89 -0.03 0.31
C GLY A 66 7.10 -1.50 0.68
N GLY A 67 6.34 -2.41 0.09
CA GLY A 67 6.50 -3.85 0.32
C GLY A 67 7.84 -4.38 -0.17
N LEU A 68 8.26 -3.96 -1.37
CA LEU A 68 9.61 -4.26 -1.87
C LEU A 68 10.71 -3.66 -1.00
N ALA A 69 10.50 -2.44 -0.49
CA ALA A 69 11.44 -1.78 0.41
C ALA A 69 11.59 -2.54 1.75
N LEU A 70 10.51 -3.10 2.29
CA LEU A 70 10.59 -3.95 3.49
C LEU A 70 11.40 -5.24 3.25
N ILE A 71 11.22 -5.86 2.09
CA ILE A 71 12.02 -7.04 1.69
C ILE A 71 13.50 -6.66 1.58
N ALA A 72 13.80 -5.53 0.93
CA ALA A 72 15.17 -5.01 0.84
C ALA A 72 15.76 -4.67 2.23
N ALA A 73 14.96 -4.06 3.11
CA ALA A 73 15.36 -3.69 4.46
C ALA A 73 15.71 -4.89 5.36
N ALA A 74 15.14 -6.07 5.05
CA ALA A 74 15.47 -7.30 5.74
C ALA A 74 16.90 -7.78 5.48
N GLY A 75 17.48 -7.50 4.31
CA GLY A 75 18.79 -8.03 3.91
C GLY A 75 19.87 -6.98 3.73
N TRP A 76 19.53 -5.79 3.24
CA TRP A 76 20.50 -4.85 2.68
C TRP A 76 20.71 -3.60 3.51
N PHE A 77 19.76 -3.24 4.37
CA PHE A 77 19.81 -1.96 5.09
C PHE A 77 20.46 -2.09 6.47
N GLY A 78 21.18 -1.04 6.87
CA GLY A 78 21.63 -0.85 8.26
C GLY A 78 20.46 -0.52 9.19
N ALA A 79 20.73 -0.48 10.51
CA ALA A 79 19.69 -0.33 11.54
C ALA A 79 18.82 0.93 11.37
N GLU A 80 19.43 2.09 11.11
CA GLU A 80 18.69 3.35 10.94
C GLU A 80 17.81 3.34 9.69
N ALA A 81 18.36 2.94 8.54
CA ALA A 81 17.61 2.87 7.28
C ALA A 81 16.49 1.82 7.34
N ARG A 82 16.71 0.70 8.05
CA ARG A 82 15.69 -0.30 8.32
C ARG A 82 14.56 0.29 9.17
N LEU A 83 14.88 0.99 10.26
CA LEU A 83 13.89 1.60 11.14
C LEU A 83 13.08 2.66 10.37
N ALA A 84 13.75 3.57 9.65
CA ALA A 84 13.10 4.59 8.83
C ALA A 84 12.16 3.97 7.79
N THR A 85 12.62 2.94 7.08
CA THR A 85 11.79 2.20 6.11
C THR A 85 10.58 1.56 6.78
N SER A 86 10.79 0.92 7.93
CA SER A 86 9.72 0.26 8.69
C SER A 86 8.66 1.26 9.17
N LEU A 87 9.08 2.44 9.64
CA LEU A 87 8.16 3.50 10.08
C LEU A 87 7.38 4.10 8.91
N ILE A 88 8.06 4.41 7.79
CA ILE A 88 7.41 4.99 6.61
C ILE A 88 6.40 4.01 6.01
N VAL A 89 6.83 2.77 5.75
CA VAL A 89 5.96 1.75 5.16
C VAL A 89 4.86 1.35 6.14
N GLY A 90 5.18 1.25 7.43
CA GLY A 90 4.20 1.05 8.50
C GLY A 90 3.14 2.14 8.48
N GLY A 91 3.51 3.42 8.38
CA GLY A 91 2.55 4.53 8.26
C GLY A 91 1.63 4.39 7.03
N LEU A 92 2.19 4.00 5.88
CA LEU A 92 1.40 3.77 4.66
C LEU A 92 0.42 2.59 4.80
N TYR A 93 0.84 1.49 5.45
CA TYR A 93 -0.01 0.33 5.70
C TYR A 93 -1.06 0.61 6.77
N LEU A 94 -0.75 1.41 7.79
CA LEU A 94 -1.72 1.88 8.77
C LEU A 94 -2.81 2.72 8.12
N TYR A 95 -2.43 3.68 7.27
CA TYR A 95 -3.39 4.45 6.50
C TYR A 95 -4.26 3.55 5.62
N GLY A 96 -3.66 2.56 4.94
CA GLY A 96 -4.38 1.57 4.16
C GLY A 96 -5.32 0.68 4.98
N ALA A 97 -4.91 0.25 6.18
CA ALA A 97 -5.74 -0.54 7.08
C ALA A 97 -6.98 0.25 7.52
N LEU A 98 -6.78 1.48 8.00
CA LEU A 98 -7.87 2.36 8.44
C LEU A 98 -8.80 2.72 7.28
N GLY A 99 -8.25 3.08 6.12
CA GLY A 99 -9.02 3.39 4.92
C GLY A 99 -9.87 2.22 4.43
N ASN A 100 -9.29 1.01 4.39
CA ASN A 100 -10.02 -0.20 4.00
C ASN A 100 -11.11 -0.57 5.02
N LEU A 101 -10.81 -0.47 6.32
CA LEU A 101 -11.77 -0.74 7.39
C LEU A 101 -12.95 0.21 7.29
N TRP A 102 -12.68 1.51 7.22
CA TRP A 102 -13.71 2.56 7.16
C TRP A 102 -14.51 2.50 5.84
N GLY A 103 -13.82 2.53 4.70
CA GLY A 103 -14.45 2.60 3.38
C GLY A 103 -15.31 1.37 3.04
N THR A 104 -14.97 0.21 3.60
CA THR A 104 -15.73 -1.04 3.37
C THR A 104 -16.59 -1.46 4.57
N ARG A 105 -16.64 -0.63 5.62
CA ARG A 105 -17.31 -0.95 6.90
C ARG A 105 -16.89 -2.32 7.46
N GLY A 106 -15.61 -2.63 7.34
CA GLY A 106 -14.99 -3.88 7.81
C GLY A 106 -15.24 -5.13 6.98
N ARG A 107 -16.02 -5.04 5.89
CA ARG A 107 -16.41 -6.22 5.09
C ARG A 107 -15.30 -6.75 4.18
N HIS A 108 -14.28 -5.93 3.90
CA HIS A 108 -13.18 -6.30 3.01
C HIS A 108 -11.95 -6.75 3.82
N PRO A 109 -11.31 -7.89 3.52
CA PRO A 109 -10.23 -8.44 4.33
C PRO A 109 -8.92 -7.62 4.28
N GLY A 110 -8.81 -6.66 3.35
CA GLY A 110 -7.59 -5.86 3.17
C GLY A 110 -7.11 -5.13 4.43
N TRP A 111 -8.02 -4.70 5.33
CA TRP A 111 -7.60 -4.09 6.59
C TRP A 111 -6.94 -5.09 7.55
N MET A 112 -7.43 -6.34 7.58
CA MET A 112 -6.87 -7.39 8.42
C MET A 112 -5.45 -7.74 7.97
N LEU A 113 -5.24 -7.86 6.66
CA LEU A 113 -3.93 -8.17 6.09
C LEU A 113 -2.91 -7.07 6.36
N TYR A 114 -3.30 -5.80 6.23
CA TYR A 114 -2.41 -4.70 6.62
C TYR A 114 -2.17 -4.64 8.13
N SER A 115 -3.15 -4.97 8.98
CA SER A 115 -2.93 -5.07 10.42
C SER A 115 -1.91 -6.17 10.78
N VAL A 116 -1.98 -7.33 10.13
CA VAL A 116 -0.97 -8.38 10.30
C VAL A 116 0.40 -7.90 9.85
N ALA A 117 0.48 -7.23 8.68
CA ALA A 117 1.74 -6.66 8.20
C ALA A 117 2.31 -5.62 9.19
N LEU A 118 1.48 -4.78 9.82
CA LEU A 118 1.91 -3.81 10.82
C LEU A 118 2.53 -4.47 12.05
N ILE A 119 1.94 -5.55 12.55
CA ILE A 119 2.48 -6.31 13.68
C ILE A 119 3.86 -6.88 13.32
N LEU A 120 3.98 -7.45 12.11
CA LEU A 120 5.25 -7.98 11.60
C LEU A 120 6.31 -6.88 11.42
N ILE A 121 5.92 -5.69 10.93
CA ILE A 121 6.81 -4.53 10.83
C ILE A 121 7.27 -4.09 12.21
N ALA A 122 6.37 -3.97 13.18
CA ALA A 122 6.71 -3.56 14.54
C ALA A 122 7.70 -4.53 15.20
N PHE A 123 7.48 -5.84 15.04
CA PHE A 123 8.41 -6.86 15.51
C PHE A 123 9.75 -6.84 14.74
N GLY A 124 9.71 -6.63 13.44
CA GLY A 124 10.88 -6.64 12.57
C GLY A 124 11.69 -5.33 12.58
N ALA A 125 11.15 -4.21 13.07
CA ALA A 125 11.76 -2.90 12.89
C ALA A 125 13.11 -2.74 13.61
N ILE A 126 13.31 -3.44 14.73
CA ILE A 126 14.50 -3.34 15.57
C ILE A 126 15.25 -4.69 15.50
N ARG A 127 16.55 -4.63 15.19
CA ARG A 127 17.46 -5.78 15.17
C ARG A 127 18.22 -5.88 16.48
#